data_AF-A0A429ASX9-F1
#
_entry.id   AF-A0A429ASX9-F1
#
_cell.length_a   1.000
_cell.length_b   1.000
_cell.length_c   1.000
_cell.angle_alpha   90.00
_cell.angle_beta   90.00
_cell.angle_gamma   90.00
#
_symmetry.space_group_name_H-M   'P 1'
#
loop_
_entity.id
_entity.type
_entity.pdbx_description
1 polymer ?
#
loop_
_entity_poly.entity_id
_entity_poly.type
_entity_poly.pdbx_seq_one_letter_code
_entity_poly.pdbx_strand_id
1 'polypeptide(L)'
;MAMDWISPVSGLVGALVGAGLSYLGTHRAQAKALADARLARLQAKQDQAVTALAETFGNLQKHVREVPGDWEPGMDVEATAALTAARAAWDGQLQDFIAPARLAIGVIRDKKLRHRLNETMNLLEEWDRGLVYAFYRRSRVGVLHGVITHAVDCVGAWQREDAMPEPNHAFRKARESMQAKRDEWEAIDEAREEERRQRRAERDSAATQLPPGGA
;
A
#
# COMPACT_ATOMS: atom_id res chain seq x y z
N MET A 1 -6.96 50.70 73.26
CA MET A 1 -6.77 50.73 71.80
C MET A 1 -5.38 50.17 71.52
N ALA A 2 -5.27 48.88 71.23
CA ALA A 2 -4.04 48.26 70.75
C ALA A 2 -4.30 47.86 69.30
N MET A 3 -3.56 48.51 68.39
CA MET A 3 -3.62 48.30 66.94
C MET A 3 -2.50 47.34 66.59
N ASP A 4 -2.78 46.03 66.66
CA ASP A 4 -1.78 45.00 66.36
C ASP A 4 -1.54 44.91 64.85
N TRP A 5 -0.33 45.33 64.49
CA TRP A 5 0.27 45.46 63.18
C TRP A 5 0.73 44.12 62.59
N ILE A 6 -0.13 43.10 62.59
CA ILE A 6 0.21 41.80 61.97
C ILE A 6 -0.10 41.84 60.46
N SER A 7 0.90 42.34 59.74
CA SER A 7 1.49 41.70 58.55
C SER A 7 0.73 41.76 57.21
N PRO A 8 1.21 42.60 56.26
CA PRO A 8 0.95 42.49 54.81
C PRO A 8 1.66 41.29 54.15
N VAL A 9 2.48 40.55 54.90
CA VAL A 9 3.38 39.50 54.36
C VAL A 9 2.62 38.21 54.00
N SER A 10 1.46 37.97 54.61
CA SER A 10 0.59 36.83 54.31
C SER A 10 -0.13 36.94 52.94
N GLY A 11 -0.35 38.15 52.42
CA GLY A 11 -0.94 38.37 51.10
C GLY A 11 0.02 38.10 49.93
N LEU A 12 1.32 38.35 50.13
CA LEU A 12 2.37 38.18 49.10
C LEU A 12 2.70 36.71 48.83
N VAL A 13 2.62 35.85 49.86
CA VAL A 13 2.80 34.40 49.71
C VAL A 13 1.59 33.76 49.00
N GLY A 14 0.37 34.24 49.24
CA GLY A 14 -0.83 33.79 48.54
C GLY A 14 -0.82 34.12 47.03
N ALA A 15 -0.29 35.28 46.65
CA ALA A 15 -0.16 35.69 45.25
C ALA A 15 0.88 34.86 44.47
N LEU A 16 2.00 34.47 45.11
CA LEU A 16 3.02 33.63 44.51
C LEU A 16 2.57 32.16 44.32
N VAL A 17 1.81 31.61 45.27
CA VAL A 17 1.21 30.26 45.14
C VAL A 17 0.08 30.25 44.11
N GLY A 18 -0.73 31.31 44.05
CA GLY A 18 -1.77 31.49 43.01
C GLY A 18 -1.21 31.64 41.59
N ALA A 19 -0.07 32.33 41.44
CA ALA A 19 0.64 32.44 40.17
C ALA A 19 1.33 31.12 39.77
N GLY A 20 1.90 30.37 40.73
CA GLY A 20 2.52 29.06 40.48
C GLY A 20 1.52 27.98 40.05
N LEU A 21 0.32 27.96 40.65
CA LEU A 21 -0.77 27.08 40.22
C LEU A 21 -1.36 27.50 38.86
N SER A 22 -1.44 28.80 38.58
CA SER A 22 -1.89 29.33 37.27
C SER A 22 -0.90 29.02 36.14
N TYR A 23 0.41 28.99 36.43
CA TYR A 23 1.45 28.60 35.47
C TYR A 23 1.40 27.10 35.14
N LEU A 24 1.25 26.23 36.15
CA LEU A 24 1.08 24.78 35.93
C LEU A 24 -0.25 24.43 35.26
N GLY A 25 -1.32 25.17 35.56
CA GLY A 25 -2.63 25.03 34.94
C GLY A 25 -2.63 25.42 33.45
N THR A 26 -1.99 26.54 33.12
CA THR A 26 -1.85 26.99 31.73
C THR A 26 -0.94 26.07 30.91
N HIS A 27 0.16 25.54 31.47
CA HIS A 27 0.99 24.52 30.80
C HIS A 27 0.24 23.21 30.53
N ARG A 28 -0.56 22.72 31.48
CA ARG A 28 -1.40 21.52 31.25
C ARG A 28 -2.50 21.79 30.22
N ALA A 29 -3.13 22.95 30.26
CA ALA A 29 -4.14 23.36 29.28
C ALA A 29 -3.54 23.51 27.87
N GLN A 30 -2.34 24.09 27.75
CA GLN A 30 -1.61 24.20 26.49
C GLN A 30 -1.16 22.83 25.97
N ALA A 31 -0.66 21.94 26.84
CA ALA A 31 -0.29 20.58 26.47
C ALA A 31 -1.51 19.78 25.97
N LYS A 32 -2.65 19.93 26.64
CA LYS A 32 -3.92 19.32 26.23
C LYS A 32 -4.42 19.91 24.90
N ALA A 33 -4.43 21.22 24.75
CA ALA A 33 -4.81 21.89 23.50
C ALA A 33 -3.90 21.51 22.33
N LEU A 34 -2.59 21.32 22.56
CA LEU A 34 -1.66 20.84 21.56
C LEU A 34 -1.92 19.37 21.19
N ALA A 35 -2.23 18.53 22.18
CA ALA A 35 -2.59 17.13 21.95
C ALA A 35 -3.90 17.02 21.15
N ASP A 36 -4.92 17.80 21.52
CA ASP A 36 -6.21 17.85 20.84
C ASP A 36 -6.05 18.41 19.41
N ALA A 37 -5.25 19.47 19.22
CA ALA A 37 -4.95 20.00 17.90
C ALA A 37 -4.17 19.01 17.02
N ARG A 38 -3.27 18.22 17.60
CA ARG A 38 -2.59 17.12 16.89
C ARG A 38 -3.60 16.05 16.48
N LEU A 39 -4.49 15.64 17.39
CA LEU A 39 -5.49 14.63 17.15
C LEU A 39 -6.48 15.07 16.06
N ALA A 40 -6.97 16.31 16.11
CA ALA A 40 -7.84 16.88 15.08
C ALA A 40 -7.15 16.95 13.71
N ARG A 41 -5.87 17.37 13.65
CA ARG A 41 -5.08 17.35 12.40
C ARG A 41 -4.90 15.94 11.85
N LEU A 42 -4.78 14.95 12.72
CA LEU A 42 -4.63 13.54 12.32
C LEU A 42 -5.94 12.98 11.77
N GLN A 43 -7.07 13.28 12.41
CA GLN A 43 -8.40 12.92 11.90
C GLN A 43 -8.65 13.56 10.53
N ALA A 44 -8.40 14.87 10.39
CA ALA A 44 -8.55 15.56 9.11
C ALA A 44 -7.70 14.95 7.98
N LYS A 45 -6.47 14.50 8.28
CA LYS A 45 -5.61 13.80 7.31
C LYS A 45 -6.18 12.44 6.92
N GLN A 46 -6.81 11.71 7.85
CA GLN A 46 -7.46 10.44 7.56
C GLN A 46 -8.70 10.64 6.69
N ASP A 47 -9.53 11.62 7.00
CA ASP A 47 -10.74 11.92 6.21
C ASP A 47 -10.36 12.32 4.77
N GLN A 48 -9.31 13.13 4.63
CA GLN A 48 -8.76 13.49 3.32
C GLN A 48 -8.22 12.26 2.58
N ALA A 49 -7.48 11.39 3.25
CA ALA A 49 -6.95 10.16 2.65
C ALA A 49 -8.08 9.23 2.18
N VAL A 50 -9.14 9.11 2.97
CA VAL A 50 -10.29 8.26 2.63
C VAL A 50 -11.07 8.83 1.45
N THR A 51 -11.24 10.15 1.39
CA THR A 51 -11.85 10.84 0.26
C THR A 51 -11.04 10.62 -1.02
N ALA A 52 -9.71 10.80 -0.95
CA ALA A 52 -8.82 10.55 -2.07
C ALA A 52 -8.86 9.07 -2.52
N LEU A 53 -8.96 8.13 -1.58
CA LEU A 53 -9.09 6.70 -1.90
C LEU A 53 -10.43 6.37 -2.54
N ALA A 54 -11.53 6.96 -2.08
CA ALA A 54 -12.84 6.77 -2.68
C ALA A 54 -12.88 7.25 -4.14
N GLU A 55 -12.32 8.45 -4.40
CA GLU A 55 -12.18 8.97 -5.77
C GLU A 55 -11.28 8.06 -6.62
N THR A 56 -10.13 7.64 -6.07
CA THR A 56 -9.19 6.76 -6.77
C THR A 56 -9.82 5.41 -7.10
N PHE A 57 -10.54 4.78 -6.18
CA PHE A 57 -11.24 3.53 -6.45
C PHE A 57 -12.36 3.69 -7.47
N GLY A 58 -13.07 4.82 -7.47
CA GLY A 58 -14.04 5.15 -8.51
C GLY A 58 -13.41 5.27 -9.89
N ASN A 59 -12.23 5.91 -9.99
CA ASN A 59 -11.49 6.02 -11.24
C ASN A 59 -10.90 4.67 -11.68
N LEU A 60 -10.34 3.89 -10.75
CA LEU A 60 -9.87 2.53 -11.01
C LEU A 60 -10.99 1.63 -11.52
N GLN A 61 -12.20 1.70 -10.95
CA GLN A 61 -13.36 0.94 -11.42
C GLN A 61 -13.76 1.28 -12.86
N LYS A 62 -13.57 2.52 -13.30
CA LYS A 62 -13.77 2.92 -14.69
C LYS A 62 -12.64 2.38 -15.57
N HIS A 63 -11.39 2.58 -15.14
CA HIS A 63 -10.18 2.16 -15.85
C HIS A 63 -10.14 0.66 -16.16
N VAL A 64 -10.54 -0.18 -15.19
CA VAL A 64 -10.54 -1.65 -15.39
C VAL A 64 -11.58 -2.15 -16.39
N ARG A 65 -12.56 -1.32 -16.78
CA ARG A 65 -13.50 -1.68 -17.85
C ARG A 65 -12.84 -1.65 -19.22
N GLU A 66 -11.76 -0.89 -19.35
CA GLU A 66 -11.00 -0.69 -20.59
C GLU A 66 -9.75 -1.57 -20.63
N VAL A 67 -9.64 -2.56 -19.73
CA VAL A 67 -8.48 -3.47 -19.70
C VAL A 67 -8.32 -4.16 -21.06
N PRO A 68 -7.12 -4.11 -21.67
CA PRO A 68 -6.89 -4.73 -22.96
C PRO A 68 -7.11 -6.25 -22.93
N GLY A 69 -7.62 -6.78 -24.03
CA GLY A 69 -7.89 -8.20 -24.22
C GLY A 69 -6.65 -9.08 -24.22
N ASP A 70 -6.87 -10.39 -24.31
CA ASP A 70 -5.84 -11.40 -24.40
C ASP A 70 -5.23 -11.45 -25.80
N TRP A 71 -4.05 -12.06 -25.89
CA TRP A 71 -3.51 -12.42 -27.19
C TRP A 71 -4.34 -13.58 -27.77
N GLU A 72 -4.73 -13.45 -29.04
CA GLU A 72 -5.49 -14.43 -29.79
C GLU A 72 -4.57 -15.15 -30.79
N PRO A 73 -4.63 -16.48 -30.87
CA PRO A 73 -3.91 -17.25 -31.88
C PRO A 73 -4.27 -16.78 -33.30
N GLY A 74 -3.25 -16.46 -34.10
CA GLY A 74 -3.41 -16.02 -35.48
C GLY A 74 -3.42 -14.51 -35.69
N MET A 75 -3.24 -13.71 -34.63
CA MET A 75 -2.93 -12.28 -34.80
C MET A 75 -1.63 -12.10 -35.59
N ASP A 76 -1.66 -11.13 -36.50
CA ASP A 76 -0.45 -10.71 -37.20
C ASP A 76 0.48 -9.89 -36.30
N VAL A 77 1.64 -9.53 -36.85
CA VAL A 77 2.69 -8.79 -36.12
C VAL A 77 2.20 -7.38 -35.76
N GLU A 78 1.43 -6.73 -36.62
CA GLU A 78 0.94 -5.36 -36.42
C GLU A 78 -0.10 -5.30 -35.30
N ALA A 79 -1.08 -6.21 -35.32
CA ALA A 79 -2.08 -6.40 -34.28
C ALA A 79 -1.44 -6.75 -32.93
N THR A 80 -0.41 -7.62 -32.94
CA THR A 80 0.35 -7.96 -31.73
C THR A 80 1.10 -6.75 -31.16
N ALA A 81 1.72 -5.94 -32.02
CA ALA A 81 2.39 -4.71 -31.62
C ALA A 81 1.39 -3.67 -31.06
N ALA A 82 0.25 -3.50 -31.71
CA ALA A 82 -0.83 -2.61 -31.27
C ALA A 82 -1.39 -3.03 -29.90
N LEU A 83 -1.64 -4.34 -29.69
CA LEU A 83 -2.09 -4.86 -28.40
C LEU A 83 -1.04 -4.62 -27.30
N THR A 84 0.23 -4.82 -27.61
CA THR A 84 1.33 -4.58 -26.66
C THR A 84 1.42 -3.10 -26.28
N ALA A 85 1.31 -2.20 -27.26
CA ALA A 85 1.28 -0.76 -27.02
C ALA A 85 0.06 -0.32 -26.20
N ALA A 86 -1.12 -0.86 -26.51
CA ALA A 86 -2.35 -0.60 -25.76
C ALA A 86 -2.22 -1.06 -24.30
N ARG A 87 -1.62 -2.25 -24.05
CA ARG A 87 -1.32 -2.73 -22.70
C ARG A 87 -0.35 -1.82 -21.96
N ALA A 88 0.74 -1.41 -22.60
CA ALA A 88 1.72 -0.51 -21.97
C ALA A 88 1.10 0.85 -21.62
N ALA A 89 0.26 1.40 -22.50
CA ALA A 89 -0.44 2.66 -22.24
C ALA A 89 -1.45 2.53 -21.10
N TRP A 90 -2.23 1.45 -21.09
CA TRP A 90 -3.20 1.16 -20.03
C TRP A 90 -2.51 0.94 -18.67
N ASP A 91 -1.37 0.25 -18.67
CA ASP A 91 -0.57 0.01 -17.46
C ASP A 91 0.05 1.31 -16.92
N GLY A 92 0.54 2.18 -17.82
CA GLY A 92 1.01 3.52 -17.43
C GLY A 92 -0.07 4.33 -16.72
N GLN A 93 -1.29 4.35 -17.26
CA GLN A 93 -2.43 5.01 -16.61
C GLN A 93 -2.84 4.33 -15.29
N LEU A 94 -2.72 3.01 -15.20
CA LEU A 94 -2.97 2.30 -13.95
C LEU A 94 -2.01 2.77 -12.84
N GLN A 95 -0.73 2.99 -13.17
CA GLN A 95 0.27 3.48 -12.23
C GLN A 95 -0.04 4.89 -11.72
N ASP A 96 -0.62 5.75 -12.56
CA ASP A 96 -1.07 7.10 -12.17
C ASP A 96 -2.15 7.06 -11.08
N PHE A 97 -2.90 5.95 -10.97
CA PHE A 97 -3.86 5.72 -9.88
C PHE A 97 -3.21 5.02 -8.67
N ILE A 98 -2.33 4.04 -8.88
CA ILE A 98 -1.72 3.25 -7.80
C ILE A 98 -0.79 4.11 -6.93
N ALA A 99 0.05 4.95 -7.53
CA ALA A 99 1.02 5.76 -6.81
C ALA A 99 0.38 6.69 -5.76
N PRO A 100 -0.62 7.55 -6.10
CA PRO A 100 -1.28 8.39 -5.10
C PRO A 100 -2.10 7.57 -4.10
N ALA A 101 -2.71 6.45 -4.50
CA ALA A 101 -3.41 5.56 -3.58
C ALA A 101 -2.47 5.01 -2.50
N ARG A 102 -1.26 4.57 -2.85
CA ARG A 102 -0.26 4.09 -1.88
C ARG A 102 0.12 5.15 -0.85
N LEU A 103 0.27 6.41 -1.28
CA LEU A 103 0.53 7.52 -0.36
C LEU A 103 -0.63 7.74 0.61
N ALA A 104 -1.88 7.74 0.13
CA ALA A 104 -3.06 7.87 0.96
C ALA A 104 -3.21 6.70 1.94
N ILE A 105 -2.97 5.46 1.47
CA ILE A 105 -2.96 4.24 2.29
C ILE A 105 -1.91 4.34 3.42
N GLY A 106 -0.75 4.93 3.15
CA GLY A 106 0.32 5.12 4.13
C GLY A 106 -0.09 5.98 5.35
N VAL A 107 -1.06 6.88 5.19
CA VAL A 107 -1.57 7.76 6.26
C VAL A 107 -2.58 7.06 7.16
N ILE A 108 -3.20 5.98 6.68
CA ILE A 108 -4.19 5.20 7.45
C ILE A 108 -3.49 4.52 8.62
N ARG A 109 -4.00 4.75 9.84
CA ARG A 109 -3.42 4.17 11.07
C ARG A 109 -3.75 2.69 11.22
N ASP A 110 -4.99 2.32 10.89
CA ASP A 110 -5.47 0.95 11.03
C ASP A 110 -4.58 0.00 10.21
N LYS A 111 -3.90 -0.92 10.92
CA LYS A 111 -2.92 -1.82 10.29
C LYS A 111 -3.61 -2.84 9.38
N LYS A 112 -4.81 -3.30 9.74
CA LYS A 112 -5.54 -4.33 9.02
C LYS A 112 -6.07 -3.78 7.70
N LEU A 113 -6.70 -2.61 7.74
CA LEU A 113 -7.14 -1.89 6.55
C LEU A 113 -5.94 -1.55 5.66
N ARG A 114 -4.89 -0.94 6.22
CA ARG A 114 -3.69 -0.59 5.45
C ARG A 114 -3.06 -1.82 4.76
N HIS A 115 -3.05 -2.96 5.43
CA HIS A 115 -2.58 -4.21 4.83
C HIS A 115 -3.48 -4.65 3.67
N ARG A 116 -4.80 -4.68 3.86
CA ARG A 116 -5.76 -5.04 2.80
C ARG A 116 -5.66 -4.15 1.57
N LEU A 117 -5.57 -2.83 1.76
CA LEU A 117 -5.48 -1.90 0.65
C LEU A 117 -4.15 -2.01 -0.10
N ASN A 118 -3.03 -2.21 0.60
CA ASN A 118 -1.75 -2.47 -0.05
C ASN A 118 -1.75 -3.82 -0.81
N GLU A 119 -2.39 -4.84 -0.26
CA GLU A 119 -2.59 -6.13 -0.94
C GLU A 119 -3.37 -5.93 -2.24
N THR A 120 -4.46 -5.13 -2.23
CA THR A 120 -5.17 -4.72 -3.46
C THR A 120 -4.23 -4.03 -4.46
N MET A 121 -3.44 -3.04 -4.03
CA MET A 121 -2.55 -2.32 -4.94
C MET A 121 -1.50 -3.25 -5.57
N ASN A 122 -0.93 -4.18 -4.79
CA ASN A 122 0.02 -5.17 -5.30
C ASN A 122 -0.62 -6.10 -6.34
N LEU A 123 -1.87 -6.53 -6.12
CA LEU A 123 -2.59 -7.36 -7.08
C LEU A 123 -2.89 -6.61 -8.39
N LEU A 124 -3.21 -5.31 -8.31
CA LEU A 124 -3.43 -4.49 -9.49
C LEU A 124 -2.13 -4.20 -10.24
N GLU A 125 -1.04 -3.90 -9.54
CA GLU A 125 0.27 -3.63 -10.17
C GLU A 125 0.80 -4.86 -10.93
N GLU A 126 0.63 -6.05 -10.36
CA GLU A 126 1.07 -7.31 -10.97
C GLU A 126 -0.04 -7.99 -11.78
N TRP A 127 -1.03 -7.24 -12.27
CA TRP A 127 -2.23 -7.83 -12.85
C TRP A 127 -1.93 -8.77 -14.04
N ASP A 128 -1.09 -8.37 -14.99
CA ASP A 128 -0.87 -9.14 -16.23
C ASP A 128 0.00 -10.38 -15.98
N ARG A 129 0.99 -10.27 -15.08
CA ARG A 129 1.98 -11.34 -14.83
C ARG A 129 1.63 -12.22 -13.65
N GLY A 130 1.05 -11.65 -12.60
CA GLY A 130 0.72 -12.33 -11.34
C GLY A 130 -0.67 -12.97 -11.32
N LEU A 131 -1.63 -12.46 -12.10
CA LEU A 131 -3.03 -12.93 -12.04
C LEU A 131 -3.42 -13.92 -13.14
N VAL A 132 -2.44 -14.49 -13.85
CA VAL A 132 -2.64 -15.43 -14.96
C VAL A 132 -3.61 -16.57 -14.61
N TYR A 133 -3.50 -17.15 -13.41
CA TYR A 133 -4.39 -18.23 -12.98
C TYR A 133 -5.77 -17.75 -12.56
N ALA A 134 -5.87 -16.52 -12.04
CA ALA A 134 -7.15 -15.92 -11.69
C ALA A 134 -7.98 -15.59 -12.94
N PHE A 135 -7.33 -15.29 -14.07
CA PHE A 135 -7.98 -15.01 -15.35
C PHE A 135 -8.35 -16.27 -16.14
N TYR A 136 -7.86 -17.46 -15.75
CA TYR A 136 -8.15 -18.68 -16.50
C TYR A 136 -9.67 -18.95 -16.57
N ARG A 137 -10.22 -18.91 -17.79
CA ARG A 137 -11.67 -19.02 -18.09
C ARG A 137 -12.55 -17.98 -17.41
N ARG A 138 -11.99 -16.82 -17.06
CA ARG A 138 -12.70 -15.72 -16.39
C ARG A 138 -12.37 -14.39 -17.06
N SER A 139 -13.31 -13.47 -17.00
CA SER A 139 -13.10 -12.11 -17.50
C SER A 139 -12.05 -11.37 -16.66
N ARG A 140 -11.02 -10.81 -17.30
CA ARG A 140 -10.04 -9.90 -16.67
C ARG A 140 -10.74 -8.76 -15.95
N VAL A 141 -11.68 -8.10 -16.63
CA VAL A 141 -12.52 -7.03 -16.08
C VAL A 141 -13.21 -7.49 -14.80
N GLY A 142 -13.84 -8.66 -14.82
CA GLY A 142 -14.57 -9.20 -13.66
C GLY A 142 -13.68 -9.49 -12.46
N VAL A 143 -12.48 -10.03 -12.69
CA VAL A 143 -11.50 -10.31 -11.62
C VAL A 143 -10.97 -9.01 -11.03
N LEU A 144 -10.51 -8.07 -11.87
CA LEU A 144 -9.95 -6.79 -11.41
C LEU A 144 -11.01 -5.92 -10.72
N HIS A 145 -12.22 -5.87 -11.27
CA HIS A 145 -13.35 -5.21 -10.62
C HIS A 145 -13.62 -5.81 -9.24
N GLY A 146 -13.66 -7.15 -9.13
CA GLY A 146 -13.85 -7.82 -7.85
C GLY A 146 -12.74 -7.52 -6.83
N VAL A 147 -11.49 -7.41 -7.26
CA VAL A 147 -10.36 -6.98 -6.41
C VAL A 147 -10.58 -5.55 -5.88
N ILE A 148 -10.97 -4.61 -6.74
CA ILE A 148 -11.25 -3.22 -6.35
C ILE A 148 -12.48 -3.14 -5.45
N THR A 149 -13.56 -3.87 -5.75
CA THR A 149 -14.77 -3.93 -4.91
C THR A 149 -14.43 -4.36 -3.49
N HIS A 150 -13.56 -5.35 -3.30
CA HIS A 150 -13.15 -5.75 -1.95
C HIS A 150 -12.46 -4.60 -1.18
N ALA A 151 -11.64 -3.80 -1.85
CA ALA A 151 -11.00 -2.65 -1.23
C ALA A 151 -12.01 -1.58 -0.81
N VAL A 152 -13.00 -1.31 -1.66
CA VAL A 152 -14.12 -0.40 -1.36
C VAL A 152 -14.91 -0.91 -0.16
N ASP A 153 -15.23 -2.21 -0.11
CA ASP A 153 -15.94 -2.83 1.01
C ASP A 153 -15.14 -2.70 2.32
N CYS A 154 -13.82 -2.87 2.27
CA CYS A 154 -12.93 -2.71 3.43
C CYS A 154 -12.92 -1.26 3.95
N VAL A 155 -12.83 -0.27 3.06
CA VAL A 155 -12.90 1.16 3.45
C VAL A 155 -14.27 1.48 4.03
N GLY A 156 -15.34 1.03 3.39
CA GLY A 156 -16.70 1.26 3.86
C GLY A 156 -16.98 0.62 5.22
N ALA A 157 -16.53 -0.62 5.45
CA ALA A 157 -16.66 -1.29 6.74
C ALA A 157 -15.87 -0.54 7.83
N TRP A 158 -14.64 -0.12 7.53
CA TRP A 158 -13.85 0.66 8.47
C TRP A 158 -14.50 2.01 8.82
N GLN A 159 -15.07 2.73 7.84
CA GLN A 159 -15.79 3.99 8.09
C GLN A 159 -17.04 3.81 8.97
N ARG A 160 -17.72 2.66 8.85
CA ARG A 160 -18.89 2.33 9.67
C ARG A 160 -18.52 1.69 11.01
N GLU A 161 -17.23 1.54 11.29
CA GLU A 161 -16.70 0.80 12.45
C GLU A 161 -17.19 -0.66 12.52
N ASP A 162 -17.50 -1.23 11.35
CA ASP A 162 -17.93 -2.62 11.20
C ASP A 162 -16.73 -3.58 11.24
N ALA A 163 -17.02 -4.86 11.42
CA ALA A 163 -16.03 -5.91 11.21
C ALA A 163 -15.48 -5.87 9.78
N MET A 164 -14.14 -5.90 9.66
CA MET A 164 -13.47 -5.95 8.36
C MET A 164 -13.98 -7.16 7.55
N PRO A 165 -14.48 -6.97 6.32
CA PRO A 165 -15.09 -8.03 5.54
C PRO A 165 -14.08 -9.11 5.17
N GLU A 166 -14.58 -10.33 5.03
CA GLU A 166 -13.79 -11.41 4.47
C GLU A 166 -13.48 -11.14 2.99
N PRO A 167 -12.31 -11.58 2.48
CA PRO A 167 -11.98 -11.46 1.08
C PRO A 167 -13.03 -12.08 0.17
N ASN A 168 -13.51 -11.31 -0.79
CA ASN A 168 -14.44 -11.82 -1.79
C ASN A 168 -13.74 -12.85 -2.70
N HIS A 169 -14.54 -13.62 -3.44
CA HIS A 169 -14.00 -14.73 -4.25
C HIS A 169 -12.98 -14.28 -5.31
N ALA A 170 -13.19 -13.14 -5.96
CA ALA A 170 -12.26 -12.60 -6.95
C ALA A 170 -10.90 -12.24 -6.29
N PHE A 171 -10.95 -11.56 -5.15
CA PHE A 171 -9.76 -11.21 -4.38
C PHE A 171 -8.99 -12.43 -3.91
N ARG A 172 -9.68 -13.45 -3.35
CA ARG A 172 -9.03 -14.71 -2.95
C ARG A 172 -8.33 -15.39 -4.12
N LYS A 173 -8.99 -15.46 -5.27
CA LYS A 173 -8.43 -16.09 -6.47
C LYS A 173 -7.27 -15.32 -7.06
N ALA A 174 -7.35 -13.98 -7.06
CA ALA A 174 -6.23 -13.12 -7.43
C ALA A 174 -5.02 -13.36 -6.52
N ARG A 175 -5.25 -13.42 -5.20
CA ARG A 175 -4.20 -13.71 -4.22
C ARG A 175 -3.57 -15.08 -4.41
N GLU A 176 -4.39 -16.13 -4.58
CA GLU A 176 -3.92 -17.49 -4.86
C GLU A 176 -3.09 -17.55 -6.15
N SER A 177 -3.55 -16.89 -7.21
CA SER A 177 -2.81 -16.80 -8.48
C SER A 177 -1.46 -16.13 -8.28
N MET A 178 -1.44 -15.00 -7.58
CA MET A 178 -0.22 -14.21 -7.40
C MET A 178 0.80 -14.96 -6.53
N GLN A 179 0.34 -15.70 -5.52
CA GLN A 179 1.21 -16.60 -4.76
C GLN A 179 1.79 -17.70 -5.65
N ALA A 180 0.97 -18.39 -6.44
CA ALA A 180 1.47 -19.44 -7.33
C ALA A 180 2.49 -18.92 -8.36
N LYS A 181 2.28 -17.70 -8.90
CA LYS A 181 3.26 -17.07 -9.80
C LYS A 181 4.56 -16.70 -9.09
N ARG A 182 4.51 -16.26 -7.84
CA ARG A 182 5.72 -16.02 -7.04
C ARG A 182 6.52 -17.30 -6.83
N ASP A 183 5.86 -18.38 -6.46
CA ASP A 183 6.50 -19.68 -6.26
C ASP A 183 7.17 -20.17 -7.57
N GLU A 184 6.52 -19.96 -8.73
CA GLU A 184 7.11 -20.24 -10.04
C GLU A 184 8.32 -19.38 -10.36
N TRP A 185 8.27 -18.08 -10.08
CA TRP A 185 9.40 -17.17 -10.34
C TRP A 185 10.60 -17.53 -9.48
N GLU A 186 10.36 -17.84 -8.20
CA GLU A 186 11.41 -18.30 -7.28
C GLU A 186 12.07 -19.58 -7.79
N ALA A 187 11.28 -20.58 -8.18
CA ALA A 187 11.81 -21.83 -8.74
C ALA A 187 12.63 -21.61 -10.03
N ILE A 188 12.19 -20.70 -10.91
CA ILE A 188 12.92 -20.35 -12.14
C ILE A 188 14.25 -19.66 -11.80
N ASP A 189 14.26 -18.75 -10.83
CA ASP A 189 15.46 -18.03 -10.46
C ASP A 189 16.48 -18.94 -9.76
N GLU A 190 16.04 -19.85 -8.90
CA GLU A 190 16.88 -20.90 -8.30
C GLU A 190 17.52 -21.78 -9.39
N ALA A 191 16.73 -22.27 -10.35
CA ALA A 191 17.24 -23.09 -11.46
C ALA A 191 18.27 -22.32 -12.31
N ARG A 192 18.05 -21.03 -12.58
CA ARG A 192 19.01 -20.16 -13.28
C ARG A 192 20.28 -19.91 -12.50
N GLU A 193 20.20 -19.84 -11.17
CA GLU A 193 21.40 -19.73 -10.33
C GLU A 193 22.21 -21.02 -10.33
N GLU A 194 21.54 -22.16 -10.25
CA GLU A 194 22.21 -23.46 -10.31
C GLU A 194 22.90 -23.68 -11.66
N GLU A 195 22.23 -23.36 -12.78
CA GLU A 195 22.85 -23.40 -14.11
C GLU A 195 24.07 -22.48 -14.20
N ARG A 196 24.00 -21.27 -13.63
CA ARG A 196 25.14 -20.35 -13.56
C ARG A 196 26.29 -20.91 -12.74
N ARG A 197 26.02 -21.63 -11.64
CA ARG A 197 27.04 -22.29 -10.81
C ARG A 197 27.68 -23.46 -11.56
N GLN A 198 26.89 -24.27 -12.25
CA GLN A 198 27.37 -25.40 -13.07
C GLN A 198 28.27 -24.90 -14.21
N ARG A 199 27.83 -23.90 -14.98
CA ARG A 199 28.66 -23.31 -16.06
C ARG A 199 29.98 -22.72 -15.56
N ARG A 200 30.00 -22.14 -14.35
CA ARG A 200 31.24 -21.67 -13.71
C ARG A 200 32.16 -22.84 -13.34
N ALA A 201 31.62 -23.87 -12.71
CA ALA A 201 32.38 -25.07 -12.36
C ALA A 201 32.95 -25.77 -13.60
N GLU A 202 32.17 -25.89 -14.68
CA GLU A 202 32.62 -26.42 -15.97
C GLU A 202 33.75 -25.57 -16.56
N ARG A 203 33.61 -24.24 -16.58
CA ARG A 203 34.65 -23.32 -17.07
C ARG A 203 35.95 -23.43 -16.27
N ASP A 204 35.85 -23.48 -14.94
CA ASP A 204 37.01 -23.57 -14.06
C ASP A 204 37.69 -24.95 -14.16
N SER A 205 36.90 -26.01 -14.35
CA SER A 205 37.43 -27.36 -14.64
C SER A 205 38.15 -27.43 -16.00
N ALA A 206 37.62 -26.78 -17.03
CA ALA A 206 38.24 -26.70 -18.35
C ALA A 206 39.53 -25.85 -18.33
N ALA A 207 39.56 -24.76 -17.56
CA ALA A 207 40.77 -23.95 -17.37
C ALA A 207 41.88 -24.70 -16.63
N THR A 208 41.52 -25.61 -15.72
CA THR A 208 42.47 -26.44 -14.97
C THR A 208 43.07 -27.57 -15.82
N GLN A 209 42.43 -27.96 -16.93
CA GLN A 209 42.89 -29.01 -17.85
C GLN A 209 43.78 -28.51 -19.01
N LEU A 210 43.99 -27.19 -19.16
CA LEU A 210 44.94 -26.65 -20.13
C LEU A 210 46.38 -26.87 -19.64
N PRO A 211 47.23 -27.62 -20.36
CA PRO A 211 48.60 -27.88 -19.93
C PRO A 211 49.44 -26.58 -19.95
N PRO A 212 50.39 -26.39 -19.01
CA PRO A 212 51.35 -25.31 -19.09
C PRO A 212 52.40 -25.67 -20.14
N GLY A 213 52.19 -25.31 -21.41
CA GLY A 213 53.16 -25.67 -22.45
C GLY A 213 52.78 -25.25 -23.85
N GLY A 214 53.18 -24.03 -24.21
CA GLY A 214 53.27 -23.56 -25.59
C GLY A 214 54.38 -22.51 -25.69
N ALA A 215 55.60 -22.94 -25.36
CA ALA A 215 56.86 -22.25 -25.67
C ALA A 215 57.65 -23.13 -26.64
#